data_AF-A0A3P8EPS5-F1
#
_entry.id   AF-A0A3P8EPS5-F1
#
_cell.length_a   1.000
_cell.length_b   1.000
_cell.length_c   1.000
_cell.angle_alpha   90.00
_cell.angle_beta   90.00
_cell.angle_gamma   90.00
#
_symmetry.space_group_name_H-M   'P 1'
#
loop_
_entity.id
_entity.type
_entity.pdbx_description
1 polymer ?
#
loop_
_entity_poly.entity_id
_entity_poly.type
_entity_poly.pdbx_seq_one_letter_code
_entity_poly.pdbx_strand_id
1 'polypeptide(L)'
;MQNLDTLDEPEARASMIWIIGEYAERIDNADELLESFVEGFHDENTQVQLQLLTAVVKLFLKRPTDTQQLVQRVLSLATQDSDNPDLRDRGYIYWRLLSADPAAAKQVVLAEKPLISEETDLLEPSLLDQLVCHIGSLASVYHKPPSSFVDSARQPLRPGTGCTNGQSSIDSNSAAAPGVARNVAPTVIPSQDTLIADLLSLDISTPMGGPMNTLPS
;
A
#
# COMPACT_ATOMS: atom_id res chain seq x y z
N MET A 1 -23.71 -13.90 -17.75
CA MET A 1 -23.70 -13.55 -16.31
C MET A 1 -23.81 -14.81 -15.43
N GLN A 2 -23.06 -15.90 -15.69
CA GLN A 2 -23.13 -17.14 -14.90
C GLN A 2 -21.77 -17.66 -14.43
N ASN A 3 -20.67 -16.97 -14.76
CA ASN A 3 -19.31 -17.31 -14.32
C ASN A 3 -18.73 -16.31 -13.30
N LEU A 4 -19.55 -15.37 -12.80
CA LEU A 4 -19.11 -14.40 -11.77
C LEU A 4 -19.38 -14.94 -10.36
N ASP A 5 -20.45 -15.72 -10.19
CA ASP A 5 -20.86 -16.36 -8.93
C ASP A 5 -19.99 -17.57 -8.52
N THR A 6 -19.00 -17.97 -9.32
CA THR A 6 -18.12 -19.11 -9.02
C THR A 6 -16.73 -18.71 -8.53
N LEU A 7 -16.48 -17.40 -8.32
CA LEU A 7 -15.22 -16.89 -7.80
C LEU A 7 -15.24 -16.79 -6.27
N ASP A 8 -15.16 -17.93 -5.60
CA ASP A 8 -15.12 -17.97 -4.14
C ASP A 8 -13.80 -17.39 -3.58
N GLU A 9 -12.70 -17.46 -4.35
CA GLU A 9 -11.37 -17.10 -3.89
C GLU A 9 -11.11 -15.58 -3.94
N PRO A 10 -10.74 -14.93 -2.82
CA PRO A 10 -10.54 -13.48 -2.77
C PRO A 10 -9.37 -13.01 -3.63
N GLU A 11 -8.34 -13.84 -3.83
CA GLU A 11 -7.21 -13.52 -4.69
C GLU A 11 -7.61 -13.40 -6.17
N ALA A 12 -8.45 -14.32 -6.64
CA ALA A 12 -8.97 -14.30 -7.99
C ALA A 12 -9.88 -13.09 -8.22
N ARG A 13 -10.72 -12.74 -7.23
CA ARG A 13 -11.58 -11.54 -7.28
C ARG A 13 -10.75 -10.26 -7.34
N ALA A 14 -9.76 -10.12 -6.46
CA ALA A 14 -8.85 -8.98 -6.47
C ALA A 14 -8.13 -8.85 -7.82
N SER A 15 -7.62 -9.95 -8.35
CA SER A 15 -6.95 -9.97 -9.66
C SER A 15 -7.87 -9.52 -10.80
N MET A 16 -9.12 -9.99 -10.80
CA MET A 16 -10.13 -9.57 -11.78
C MET A 16 -10.41 -8.07 -11.70
N ILE A 17 -10.66 -7.55 -10.50
CA ILE A 17 -10.89 -6.11 -10.27
C ILE A 17 -9.68 -5.29 -10.71
N TRP A 18 -8.47 -5.78 -10.46
CA TRP A 18 -7.25 -5.13 -10.92
C TRP A 18 -7.21 -5.01 -12.45
N ILE A 19 -7.51 -6.11 -13.15
CA ILE A 19 -7.57 -6.15 -14.63
C ILE A 19 -8.62 -5.16 -15.14
N ILE A 20 -9.82 -5.16 -14.55
CA ILE A 20 -10.90 -4.23 -14.94
C ILE A 20 -10.43 -2.78 -14.78
N GLY A 21 -9.84 -2.40 -13.64
CA GLY A 21 -9.35 -1.04 -13.42
C GLY A 21 -8.14 -0.67 -14.30
N GLU A 22 -7.24 -1.61 -14.57
CA GLU A 22 -6.06 -1.38 -15.43
C GLU A 22 -6.46 -1.22 -16.90
N TYR A 23 -7.43 -1.99 -17.37
CA TYR A 23 -7.90 -1.97 -18.77
C TYR A 23 -9.26 -1.28 -18.95
N ALA A 24 -9.66 -0.42 -18.02
CA ALA A 24 -10.95 0.30 -18.03
C ALA A 24 -11.23 1.13 -19.30
N GLU A 25 -10.21 1.49 -20.08
CA GLU A 25 -10.38 2.17 -21.38
C GLU A 25 -10.84 1.23 -22.51
N ARG A 26 -10.63 -0.07 -22.36
CA ARG A 26 -10.97 -1.09 -23.36
C ARG A 26 -12.24 -1.85 -23.02
N ILE A 27 -12.70 -1.78 -21.79
CA ILE A 27 -13.86 -2.49 -21.28
C ILE A 27 -14.99 -1.47 -21.13
N ASP A 28 -15.98 -1.52 -22.02
CA ASP A 28 -17.04 -0.51 -22.09
C ASP A 28 -17.93 -0.50 -20.85
N ASN A 29 -18.20 -1.68 -20.27
CA ASN A 29 -19.06 -1.91 -19.10
C ASN A 29 -18.28 -2.02 -17.78
N ALA A 30 -17.08 -1.45 -17.70
CA ALA A 30 -16.23 -1.54 -16.51
C ALA A 30 -16.86 -0.88 -15.28
N ASP A 31 -17.60 0.21 -15.48
CA ASP A 31 -18.38 0.91 -14.46
C ASP A 31 -19.46 0.03 -13.85
N GLU A 32 -20.32 -0.60 -14.67
CA GLU A 32 -21.37 -1.50 -14.20
C GLU A 32 -20.79 -2.70 -13.43
N LEU A 33 -19.69 -3.27 -13.93
CA LEU A 33 -19.01 -4.38 -13.28
C LEU A 33 -18.45 -3.97 -11.92
N LEU A 34 -17.72 -2.85 -11.83
CA LEU A 34 -17.19 -2.39 -10.54
C LEU A 34 -18.30 -1.94 -9.58
N GLU A 35 -19.40 -1.39 -10.08
CA GLU A 35 -20.54 -0.99 -9.25
C GLU A 35 -21.13 -2.18 -8.50
N SER A 36 -21.30 -3.33 -9.16
CA SER A 36 -21.76 -4.56 -8.49
C SER A 36 -20.86 -5.00 -7.32
N PHE A 37 -19.54 -4.83 -7.45
CA PHE A 37 -18.61 -5.12 -6.35
C PHE A 37 -18.68 -4.07 -5.23
N VAL A 38 -19.00 -2.81 -5.56
CA VAL A 38 -19.15 -1.74 -4.56
C VAL A 38 -20.43 -1.93 -3.73
N GLU A 39 -21.48 -2.51 -4.30
CA GLU A 39 -22.71 -2.84 -3.54
C GLU A 39 -22.45 -3.82 -2.39
N GLY A 40 -21.56 -4.80 -2.59
CA GLY A 40 -21.12 -5.78 -1.59
C GLY A 40 -19.85 -5.41 -0.82
N PHE A 41 -19.43 -4.13 -0.83
CA PHE A 41 -18.09 -3.72 -0.39
C PHE A 41 -17.68 -4.22 1.01
N HIS A 42 -18.59 -4.19 1.99
CA HIS A 42 -18.28 -4.58 3.36
C HIS A 42 -18.18 -6.10 3.57
N ASP A 43 -18.83 -6.88 2.71
CA ASP A 43 -18.82 -8.34 2.77
C ASP A 43 -17.57 -8.93 2.08
N GLU A 44 -16.85 -8.10 1.33
CA GLU A 44 -15.63 -8.47 0.63
C GLU A 44 -14.40 -8.49 1.55
N ASN A 45 -13.40 -9.30 1.18
CA ASN A 45 -12.12 -9.34 1.89
C ASN A 45 -11.39 -7.98 1.76
N THR A 46 -10.66 -7.56 2.80
CA THR A 46 -9.82 -6.34 2.79
C THR A 46 -8.95 -6.21 1.54
N GLN A 47 -8.34 -7.30 1.05
CA GLN A 47 -7.55 -7.27 -0.18
C GLN A 47 -8.39 -6.84 -1.40
N VAL A 48 -9.62 -7.36 -1.50
CA VAL A 48 -10.57 -7.03 -2.56
C VAL A 48 -11.04 -5.58 -2.42
N GLN A 49 -11.36 -5.13 -1.21
CA GLN A 49 -11.74 -3.74 -0.92
C GLN A 49 -10.66 -2.74 -1.36
N LEU A 50 -9.40 -3.01 -1.00
CA LEU A 50 -8.24 -2.19 -1.41
C LEU A 50 -8.08 -2.13 -2.92
N GLN A 51 -8.27 -3.27 -3.58
CA GLN A 51 -8.16 -3.39 -5.02
C GLN A 51 -9.31 -2.68 -5.74
N LEU A 52 -10.52 -2.74 -5.17
CA LEU A 52 -11.72 -2.07 -5.67
C LEU A 52 -11.59 -0.55 -5.55
N LEU A 53 -11.16 -0.05 -4.39
CA LEU A 53 -10.87 1.37 -4.19
C LEU A 53 -9.90 1.89 -5.28
N THR A 54 -8.80 1.18 -5.51
CA THR A 54 -7.81 1.57 -6.52
C THR A 54 -8.36 1.45 -7.94
N ALA A 55 -9.15 0.43 -8.25
CA ALA A 55 -9.73 0.22 -9.58
C ALA A 55 -10.76 1.30 -9.92
N VAL A 56 -11.63 1.69 -8.99
CA VAL A 56 -12.61 2.76 -9.19
C VAL A 56 -11.93 4.10 -9.37
N VAL A 57 -10.87 4.40 -8.60
CA VAL A 57 -10.08 5.62 -8.80
C VAL A 57 -9.41 5.65 -10.19
N LYS A 58 -8.83 4.52 -10.63
CA LYS A 58 -8.29 4.40 -12.00
C LYS A 58 -9.36 4.62 -13.07
N LEU A 59 -10.54 4.02 -12.90
CA LEU A 59 -11.68 4.19 -13.81
C LEU A 59 -12.10 5.66 -13.88
N PHE A 60 -12.18 6.35 -12.75
CA PHE A 60 -12.52 7.78 -12.69
C PHE A 60 -11.50 8.67 -13.42
N LEU A 61 -10.20 8.41 -13.25
CA LEU A 61 -9.14 9.17 -13.93
C LEU A 61 -9.13 8.95 -15.46
N LYS A 62 -9.76 7.88 -15.94
CA LYS A 62 -9.90 7.54 -17.37
C LYS A 62 -11.20 8.06 -17.96
N ARG A 63 -12.33 7.91 -17.24
CA ARG A 63 -13.70 8.25 -17.68
C ARG A 63 -14.43 9.08 -16.60
N PRO A 64 -14.05 10.35 -16.39
CA PRO A 64 -14.57 11.14 -15.26
C PRO A 64 -16.06 11.46 -15.33
N THR A 65 -16.64 11.54 -16.54
CA THR A 65 -18.03 11.95 -16.76
C THR A 65 -19.07 10.97 -16.20
N ASP A 66 -18.83 9.67 -16.36
CA ASP A 66 -19.82 8.62 -16.05
C ASP A 66 -19.62 8.02 -14.65
N THR A 67 -18.48 8.29 -14.01
CA THR A 67 -17.98 7.49 -12.87
C THR A 67 -17.83 8.31 -11.58
N GLN A 68 -18.25 9.57 -11.61
CA GLN A 68 -18.15 10.50 -10.48
C GLN A 68 -18.96 10.01 -9.26
N GLN A 69 -20.16 9.46 -9.48
CA GLN A 69 -20.98 8.95 -8.37
C GLN A 69 -20.35 7.70 -7.75
N LEU A 70 -19.82 6.80 -8.57
CA LEU A 70 -19.18 5.57 -8.13
C LEU A 70 -17.93 5.85 -7.28
N VAL A 71 -17.07 6.79 -7.70
CA VAL A 71 -15.87 7.15 -6.93
C VAL A 71 -16.22 7.83 -5.61
N GLN A 72 -17.26 8.67 -5.56
CA GLN A 72 -17.72 9.27 -4.32
C GLN A 72 -18.26 8.21 -3.36
N ARG A 73 -19.03 7.24 -3.86
CA ARG A 73 -19.58 6.14 -3.07
C ARG A 73 -18.47 5.29 -2.46
N VAL A 74 -17.50 4.81 -3.26
CA VAL A 74 -16.42 3.97 -2.74
C VAL A 74 -15.52 4.71 -1.75
N LEU A 75 -15.26 6.01 -1.97
CA LEU A 75 -14.48 6.83 -1.02
C LEU A 75 -15.23 7.04 0.29
N SER A 76 -16.55 7.23 0.25
CA SER A 76 -17.38 7.31 1.46
C SER A 76 -17.32 6.00 2.25
N LEU A 77 -17.54 4.87 1.59
CA LEU A 77 -17.48 3.53 2.22
C LEU A 77 -16.09 3.26 2.81
N ALA A 78 -15.01 3.63 2.11
CA ALA A 78 -13.64 3.42 2.58
C ALA A 78 -13.24 4.35 3.74
N THR A 79 -13.79 5.57 3.84
CA THR A 79 -13.35 6.56 4.84
C THR A 79 -14.25 6.67 6.06
N GLN A 80 -15.57 6.55 5.88
CA GLN A 80 -16.56 6.72 6.95
C GLN A 80 -16.94 5.36 7.56
N ASP A 81 -17.16 4.36 6.72
CA ASP A 81 -17.79 3.10 7.12
C ASP A 81 -16.78 1.94 7.29
N SER A 82 -15.50 2.18 7.01
CA SER A 82 -14.45 1.15 7.14
C SER A 82 -13.69 1.24 8.47
N ASP A 83 -13.61 0.12 9.19
CA ASP A 83 -12.80 -0.02 10.41
C ASP A 83 -11.32 -0.34 10.12
N ASN A 84 -10.96 -0.61 8.86
CA ASN A 84 -9.59 -0.95 8.51
C ASN A 84 -8.73 0.32 8.33
N PRO A 85 -7.66 0.52 9.11
CA PRO A 85 -6.87 1.74 9.06
C PRO A 85 -6.08 1.91 7.75
N ASP A 86 -5.61 0.83 7.12
CA ASP A 86 -4.89 0.90 5.82
C ASP A 86 -5.83 1.31 4.68
N LEU A 87 -7.04 0.73 4.67
CA LEU A 87 -8.07 1.08 3.69
C LEU A 87 -8.52 2.53 3.84
N ARG A 88 -8.72 2.98 5.08
CA ARG A 88 -9.11 4.36 5.41
C ARG A 88 -8.03 5.36 5.01
N ASP A 89 -6.77 5.07 5.31
CA ASP A 89 -5.64 5.94 4.93
C ASP A 89 -5.51 6.08 3.41
N ARG A 90 -5.52 4.96 2.68
CA ARG A 90 -5.52 4.97 1.21
C ARG A 90 -6.73 5.73 0.64
N GLY A 91 -7.90 5.58 1.24
CA GLY A 91 -9.10 6.35 0.89
C GLY A 91 -8.89 7.85 1.01
N TYR A 92 -8.33 8.33 2.13
CA TYR A 92 -8.02 9.75 2.30
C TYR A 92 -6.91 10.25 1.37
N ILE A 93 -5.89 9.44 1.09
CA ILE A 93 -4.84 9.80 0.13
C ILE A 93 -5.44 10.02 -1.24
N TYR A 94 -6.28 9.09 -1.73
CA TYR A 94 -6.95 9.25 -3.02
C TYR A 94 -7.91 10.43 -3.03
N TRP A 95 -8.70 10.63 -1.96
CA TRP A 95 -9.59 11.79 -1.86
C TRP A 95 -8.80 13.09 -1.97
N ARG A 96 -7.76 13.27 -1.14
CA ARG A 96 -6.92 14.48 -1.17
C ARG A 96 -6.26 14.69 -2.53
N LEU A 97 -5.77 13.62 -3.15
CA LEU A 97 -5.13 13.69 -4.46
C LEU A 97 -6.12 14.13 -5.55
N LEU A 98 -7.32 13.56 -5.57
CA LEU A 98 -8.38 13.89 -6.54
C LEU A 98 -8.96 15.29 -6.31
N SER A 99 -9.10 15.74 -5.06
CA SER A 99 -9.61 17.07 -4.71
C SER A 99 -8.58 18.18 -4.90
N ALA A 100 -7.28 17.89 -4.77
CA ALA A 100 -6.23 18.87 -4.96
C ALA A 100 -5.96 19.14 -6.44
N ASP A 101 -5.65 18.09 -7.22
CA ASP A 101 -5.43 18.21 -8.65
C ASP A 101 -5.66 16.87 -9.38
N PRO A 102 -6.73 16.74 -10.18
CA PRO A 102 -6.99 15.54 -10.96
C PRO A 102 -5.96 15.30 -12.07
N ALA A 103 -5.27 16.33 -12.57
CA ALA A 103 -4.24 16.17 -13.59
C ALA A 103 -2.97 15.53 -12.99
N ALA A 104 -2.49 16.03 -11.85
CA ALA A 104 -1.42 15.38 -11.09
C ALA A 104 -1.81 13.96 -10.64
N ALA A 105 -3.06 13.76 -10.19
CA ALA A 105 -3.56 12.44 -9.81
C ALA A 105 -3.40 11.41 -10.94
N LYS A 106 -3.66 11.82 -12.18
CA LYS A 106 -3.47 10.98 -13.36
C LYS A 106 -2.01 10.58 -13.57
N GLN A 107 -1.08 11.51 -13.39
CA GLN A 107 0.35 11.23 -13.52
C GLN A 107 0.88 10.29 -12.43
N VAL A 108 0.34 10.40 -11.21
CA VAL A 108 0.76 9.56 -10.07
C VAL A 108 0.15 8.16 -10.15
N VAL A 109 -1.17 8.07 -10.33
CA VAL A 109 -1.90 6.79 -10.23
C VAL A 109 -1.80 5.96 -11.51
N LEU A 110 -1.75 6.61 -12.68
CA LEU A 110 -1.57 5.94 -13.98
C LEU A 110 -0.12 5.98 -14.48
N ALA A 111 0.85 6.21 -13.58
CA ALA A 111 2.26 6.13 -13.93
C ALA A 111 2.61 4.77 -14.54
N GLU A 112 3.55 4.77 -15.49
CA GLU A 112 4.11 3.54 -16.03
C GLU A 112 4.87 2.81 -14.93
N LYS A 113 4.43 1.60 -14.61
CA LYS A 113 5.07 0.77 -13.59
C LYS A 113 6.25 0.05 -14.24
N PRO A 114 7.42 -0.01 -13.58
CA PRO A 114 8.54 -0.78 -14.08
C PRO A 114 8.15 -2.25 -14.23
N LEU A 115 8.81 -2.95 -15.17
CA LEU A 115 8.60 -4.37 -15.38
C LEU A 115 8.95 -5.13 -14.10
N ILE A 116 8.06 -6.03 -13.69
CA ILE A 116 8.29 -6.91 -12.54
C ILE A 116 9.41 -7.88 -12.93
N SER A 117 10.45 -7.97 -12.10
CA SER A 117 11.53 -8.95 -12.28
C SER A 117 11.06 -10.34 -11.81
N GLU A 118 11.39 -11.40 -12.56
CA GLU A 118 11.02 -12.79 -12.27
C GLU A 118 11.84 -13.41 -11.13
N GLU A 119 11.91 -12.75 -9.98
CA GLU A 119 12.75 -13.19 -8.84
C GLU A 119 12.07 -14.23 -7.94
N THR A 120 10.87 -14.71 -8.30
CA THR A 120 9.96 -15.47 -7.44
C THR A 120 10.57 -16.76 -6.86
N ASP A 121 11.52 -17.38 -7.57
CA ASP A 121 12.12 -18.67 -7.18
C ASP A 121 13.59 -18.57 -6.78
N LEU A 122 14.18 -17.36 -6.77
CA LEU A 122 15.57 -17.19 -6.39
C LEU A 122 15.69 -17.16 -4.87
N LEU A 123 16.48 -18.10 -4.34
CA LEU A 123 16.91 -18.05 -2.96
C LEU A 123 17.85 -16.85 -2.77
N GLU A 124 17.65 -16.13 -1.68
CA GLU A 124 18.54 -15.03 -1.29
C GLU A 124 19.99 -15.56 -1.23
N PRO A 125 20.98 -14.84 -1.82
CA PRO A 125 22.33 -15.39 -1.99
C PRO A 125 22.99 -15.86 -0.68
N SER A 126 22.75 -15.18 0.44
CA SER A 126 23.33 -15.59 1.72
C SER A 126 22.71 -16.89 2.26
N LEU A 127 21.39 -17.07 2.09
CA LEU A 127 20.71 -18.33 2.39
C LEU A 127 21.19 -19.45 1.47
N LEU A 128 21.40 -19.17 0.18
CA LEU A 128 21.90 -20.15 -0.78
C LEU A 128 23.30 -20.64 -0.37
N ASP A 129 24.23 -19.74 -0.05
CA ASP A 129 25.57 -20.10 0.41
C ASP A 129 25.53 -20.98 1.67
N GLN A 130 24.63 -20.67 2.61
CA GLN A 130 24.41 -21.48 3.80
C GLN A 130 23.84 -22.87 3.45
N LEU A 131 22.89 -22.96 2.53
CA LEU A 131 22.31 -24.23 2.10
C LEU A 131 23.31 -25.08 1.30
N VAL A 132 24.22 -24.48 0.55
CA VAL A 132 25.33 -25.16 -0.12
C VAL A 132 26.23 -25.87 0.91
N CYS A 133 26.48 -25.24 2.06
CA CYS A 133 27.22 -25.84 3.17
C CYS A 133 26.50 -27.03 3.83
N HIS A 134 25.18 -27.16 3.60
CA HIS A 134 24.31 -28.17 4.19
C HIS A 134 23.71 -29.14 3.16
N ILE A 135 24.29 -29.23 1.96
CA ILE A 135 23.92 -30.21 0.93
C ILE A 135 24.03 -31.63 1.50
N GLY A 136 22.98 -32.43 1.31
CA GLY A 136 22.89 -33.78 1.85
C GLY A 136 22.32 -33.86 3.27
N SER A 137 21.85 -32.73 3.83
CA SER A 137 21.10 -32.69 5.08
C SER A 137 19.62 -32.34 4.85
N LEU A 138 18.80 -32.44 5.90
CA LEU A 138 17.39 -31.99 5.84
C LEU A 138 17.25 -30.49 5.53
N ALA A 139 18.25 -29.66 5.85
CA ALA A 139 18.21 -28.23 5.56
C ALA A 139 18.12 -27.97 4.05
N SER A 140 18.88 -28.73 3.23
CA SER A 140 18.83 -28.62 1.77
C SER A 140 17.54 -29.19 1.16
N VAL A 141 16.81 -30.06 1.88
CA VAL A 141 15.50 -30.59 1.40
C VAL A 141 14.37 -29.61 1.72
N TYR A 142 14.43 -28.93 2.87
CA TYR A 142 13.41 -27.98 3.30
C TYR A 142 13.63 -26.55 2.81
N HIS A 143 14.76 -26.26 2.12
CA HIS A 143 15.18 -24.92 1.71
C HIS A 143 15.13 -23.91 2.87
N LYS A 144 15.48 -24.38 4.07
CA LYS A 144 15.45 -23.60 5.30
C LYS A 144 16.72 -23.83 6.09
N PRO A 145 17.22 -22.81 6.81
CA PRO A 145 18.40 -22.97 7.65
C PRO A 145 18.12 -24.00 8.76
N PRO A 146 19.13 -24.72 9.26
CA PRO A 146 18.96 -25.70 10.34
C PRO A 146 18.31 -25.13 11.60
N SER A 147 18.53 -23.85 11.89
CA SER A 147 17.93 -23.14 13.02
C SER A 147 16.40 -23.05 12.93
N SER A 148 15.81 -23.18 11.74
CA SER A 148 14.35 -23.14 11.56
C SER A 148 13.66 -24.39 12.10
N PHE A 149 14.38 -25.49 12.34
CA PHE A 149 13.78 -26.76 12.76
C PHE A 149 14.56 -27.49 13.85
N VAL A 150 15.76 -27.03 14.22
CA VAL A 150 16.51 -27.53 15.38
C VAL A 150 16.52 -26.46 16.46
N ASP A 151 15.80 -26.74 17.55
CA ASP A 151 15.77 -25.89 18.72
C ASP A 151 17.11 -25.99 19.48
N SER A 152 17.86 -24.88 19.51
CA SER A 152 19.23 -24.86 20.08
C SER A 152 19.26 -25.20 21.57
N ALA A 153 18.12 -25.15 22.26
CA ALA A 153 17.96 -25.52 23.66
C ALA A 153 18.03 -27.03 23.93
N ARG A 154 17.94 -27.89 22.90
CA ARG A 154 17.79 -29.35 23.07
C ARG A 154 18.96 -30.20 22.56
N GLN A 155 20.06 -29.61 22.08
CA GLN A 155 21.22 -30.41 21.66
C GLN A 155 22.39 -30.41 22.66
N PRO A 156 22.90 -31.60 23.03
CA PRO A 156 24.24 -31.74 23.58
C PRO A 156 25.25 -31.50 22.47
N LEU A 157 26.25 -30.67 22.78
CA LEU A 157 27.38 -30.26 21.95
C LEU A 157 27.90 -31.39 21.04
N ARG A 158 27.47 -31.43 19.78
CA ARG A 158 28.22 -32.09 18.71
C ARG A 158 28.85 -30.98 17.87
N PRO A 159 30.20 -30.90 17.79
CA PRO A 159 30.85 -29.93 16.93
C PRO A 159 30.44 -30.22 15.48
N GLY A 160 29.55 -29.39 14.94
CA GLY A 160 29.16 -29.45 13.55
C GLY A 160 30.35 -29.13 12.66
N THR A 161 30.39 -29.79 11.51
CA THR A 161 31.20 -29.41 10.33
C THR A 161 31.03 -27.92 10.06
N GLY A 162 31.99 -27.12 10.54
CA GLY A 162 32.07 -25.71 10.24
C GLY A 162 32.59 -25.53 8.81
N CYS A 163 31.77 -24.98 7.94
CA CYS A 163 32.24 -24.35 6.71
C CYS A 163 32.87 -23.02 7.11
N THR A 164 34.15 -23.04 7.48
CA THR A 164 34.94 -21.82 7.64
C THR A 164 35.31 -21.31 6.27
N ASN A 165 34.58 -20.33 5.74
CA ASN A 165 35.10 -19.53 4.64
C ASN A 165 36.31 -18.76 5.16
N GLY A 166 37.48 -19.08 4.60
CA GLY A 166 38.77 -18.57 5.05
C GLY A 166 38.88 -17.07 4.87
N GLN A 167 38.76 -16.34 5.98
CA GLN A 167 39.37 -15.02 6.14
C GLN A 167 40.21 -15.05 7.41
N SER A 168 41.50 -15.39 7.25
CA SER A 168 42.49 -15.23 8.30
C SER A 168 42.77 -13.73 8.52
N SER A 169 42.31 -13.19 9.64
CA SER A 169 42.72 -11.87 10.12
C SER A 169 43.37 -12.04 11.49
N ILE A 170 44.65 -11.68 11.55
CA ILE A 170 45.55 -11.81 12.69
C ILE A 170 45.20 -10.74 13.74
N ASP A 171 45.16 -11.15 14.99
CA ASP A 171 44.93 -10.32 16.18
C ASP A 171 45.91 -9.16 16.31
N SER A 172 45.43 -8.01 16.80
CA SER A 172 46.24 -7.06 17.55
C SER A 172 45.39 -6.29 18.56
N ASN A 173 45.95 -6.21 19.77
CA ASN A 173 45.30 -6.01 21.05
C ASN A 173 45.20 -4.52 21.47
N SER A 174 44.33 -4.27 22.47
CA SER A 174 44.38 -3.20 23.50
C SER A 174 43.83 -1.80 23.21
N ALA A 175 42.75 -1.40 23.92
CA ALA A 175 42.81 -0.58 25.16
C ALA A 175 41.43 0.00 25.57
N ALA A 176 41.10 -0.06 26.87
CA ALA A 176 40.00 0.66 27.55
C ALA A 176 40.37 2.15 27.77
N ALA A 177 39.52 3.18 28.01
CA ALA A 177 38.23 3.36 28.71
C ALA A 177 37.61 4.76 28.29
N PRO A 178 36.79 5.50 29.10
CA PRO A 178 35.32 5.44 29.22
C PRO A 178 34.55 6.78 28.94
N GLY A 179 33.22 6.66 28.70
CA GLY A 179 32.14 7.56 29.16
C GLY A 179 31.88 8.91 28.46
N VAL A 180 30.63 9.15 28.01
CA VAL A 180 29.80 10.37 28.23
C VAL A 180 28.33 10.06 27.88
N ALA A 181 27.42 10.30 28.82
CA ALA A 181 25.97 10.25 28.68
C ALA A 181 25.41 11.56 28.07
N ARG A 182 24.36 11.47 27.25
CA ARG A 182 23.53 12.62 26.85
C ARG A 182 22.04 12.32 27.04
N ASN A 183 21.45 13.01 28.01
CA ASN A 183 20.02 13.12 28.26
C ASN A 183 19.37 14.06 27.22
N VAL A 184 18.18 13.73 26.73
CA VAL A 184 17.30 14.66 26.00
C VAL A 184 15.91 14.62 26.66
N ALA A 185 15.41 15.78 27.09
CA ALA A 185 14.09 15.98 27.67
C ALA A 185 13.01 16.18 26.57
N PRO A 186 11.73 15.83 26.80
CA PRO A 186 10.68 15.94 25.78
C PRO A 186 9.99 17.32 25.77
N THR A 187 9.78 17.87 24.57
CA THR A 187 9.01 19.09 24.31
C THR A 187 7.55 18.74 23.99
N VAL A 188 6.61 19.44 24.63
CA VAL A 188 5.14 19.31 24.51
C VAL A 188 4.64 19.99 23.23
N ILE A 189 3.79 19.32 22.45
CA ILE A 189 3.13 19.85 21.23
C ILE A 189 1.65 20.13 21.55
N PRO A 190 1.06 21.29 21.18
CA PRO A 190 -0.38 21.56 21.35
C PRO A 190 -1.23 20.95 20.23
N SER A 191 -2.48 20.61 20.57
CA SER A 191 -3.43 19.79 19.81
C SER A 191 -4.00 20.44 18.53
N GLN A 192 -4.31 19.59 17.53
CA GLN A 192 -4.64 19.93 16.14
C GLN A 192 -6.09 20.42 15.88
N ASP A 193 -6.96 20.39 16.88
CA ASP A 193 -8.40 20.62 16.67
C ASP A 193 -8.77 22.08 16.38
N THR A 194 -7.91 23.04 16.69
CA THR A 194 -8.24 24.47 16.55
C THR A 194 -7.99 25.03 15.14
N LEU A 195 -7.30 24.29 14.26
CA LEU A 195 -6.94 24.76 12.92
C LEU A 195 -7.95 24.41 11.82
N ILE A 196 -8.83 23.43 12.06
CA ILE A 196 -9.69 22.86 11.01
C ILE A 196 -10.99 23.68 10.83
N ALA A 197 -11.47 24.34 11.89
CA ALA A 197 -12.70 25.13 11.84
C ALA A 197 -12.54 26.50 11.15
N ASP A 198 -11.31 27.05 11.13
CA ASP A 198 -11.05 28.41 10.64
C ASP A 198 -10.85 28.47 9.11
N LEU A 199 -10.45 27.36 8.48
CA LEU A 199 -10.09 27.32 7.05
C LEU A 199 -11.28 27.17 6.07
N LEU A 200 -12.46 26.79 6.55
CA LEU A 200 -13.68 26.69 5.72
C LEU A 200 -14.58 27.93 5.81
N SER A 201 -14.26 28.88 6.69
CA SER A 201 -15.04 30.10 6.92
C SER A 201 -14.47 31.34 6.22
N LEU A 202 -13.31 31.22 5.57
CA LEU A 202 -12.68 32.29 4.79
C LEU A 202 -13.18 32.29 3.34
N ASP A 203 -14.42 32.75 3.21
CA ASP A 203 -14.86 33.74 2.21
C ASP A 203 -14.44 33.53 0.74
N ILE A 204 -15.30 32.84 -0.01
CA ILE A 204 -15.45 33.02 -1.47
C ILE A 204 -16.69 33.86 -1.75
N SER A 205 -16.67 35.13 -1.34
CA SER A 205 -17.63 36.12 -1.82
C SER A 205 -17.02 37.51 -1.85
N THR A 206 -17.07 38.11 -3.04
CA THR A 206 -16.80 39.53 -3.40
C THR A 206 -15.34 39.98 -3.55
N PRO A 207 -15.08 40.78 -4.61
CA PRO A 207 -14.92 42.19 -4.32
C PRO A 207 -15.96 43.06 -5.01
N MET A 208 -16.44 44.05 -4.25
CA MET A 208 -17.27 45.16 -4.70
C MET A 208 -16.53 46.06 -5.70
N GLY A 209 -17.17 46.30 -6.85
CA GLY A 209 -17.14 47.59 -7.55
C GLY A 209 -18.54 48.18 -7.48
N GLY A 210 -18.71 49.31 -6.79
CA GLY A 210 -20.00 49.92 -6.43
C GLY A 210 -20.83 50.51 -7.58
N PRO A 211 -21.99 51.10 -7.27
CA PRO A 211 -23.17 51.13 -8.14
C PRO A 211 -23.32 52.44 -8.94
N MET A 212 -23.95 52.38 -10.12
CA MET A 212 -24.94 53.41 -10.48
C MET A 212 -25.92 52.91 -11.54
N ASN A 213 -27.19 53.08 -11.20
CA ASN A 213 -28.36 52.63 -11.92
C ASN A 213 -28.80 53.68 -12.98
N THR A 214 -29.64 53.20 -13.91
CA THR A 214 -30.64 53.89 -14.77
C THR A 214 -30.31 54.34 -16.21
N LEU A 215 -30.84 53.54 -17.16
CA LEU A 215 -31.32 53.80 -18.55
C LEU A 215 -32.27 55.04 -18.68
N PRO A 216 -32.86 55.38 -19.86
CA PRO A 216 -32.38 55.41 -21.26
C PRO A 216 -32.83 56.70 -22.02
N SER A 217 -32.43 56.85 -23.30
CA SER A 217 -33.28 57.28 -24.45
C SER A 217 -32.51 57.11 -25.75
#